data_AF-A0AA88GGG1-F1
#
_entry.id   AF-A0AA88GGG1-F1
#
_cell.length_a   1.000
_cell.length_b   1.000
_cell.length_c   1.000
_cell.angle_alpha   90.00
_cell.angle_beta   90.00
_cell.angle_gamma   90.00
#
_symmetry.space_group_name_H-M   'P 1'
#
loop_
_entity.id
_entity.type
_entity.pdbx_description
1 polymer ?
#
loop_
_entity_poly.entity_id
_entity_poly.type
_entity_poly.pdbx_seq_one_letter_code
_entity_poly.pdbx_strand_id
1 'polypeptide(L)'
;MLQNHNSDSMLLQDDREMKQKGKVIVCAGSTGVGKSALALHLARMINSNNDHENMKFKSASIINADVMQIYEGLPITTNKPSESELQEIEHHFVGEKQGVVSDRAQLYTVLNYKKDCHELFEQDLFKRDVVPIICGGTNYYIQSVIFDQYLIGTAEESNGLEYNETKKDEDSEDLKKYTHERLKEIDPESAALIHPNDIRKIKKRILLYEKEQRVFTQVIDSKKEEQRTLKYETLFFYLACDNRGVLRQRIADRAVQMMENGLLQEVVTFHEYLFKNKDKLSISFEHGVLQSIGYKEFLPYLKYLEEINDIGDKNEEDAILKKKNELKQQCLESLINGTFKYAKKQETWYRSSWANSKLPLVKQGILYKFDISTTPVDVIKESALQIAKHFLEGKEIPQDLVEAYQVKEPHQKSSDQQGDENKTYWCEKCNSTHHGYTEYRAHLKSRLHKKRKNKSVTPVVNERNREDISESKIPKGSSSENEFLTTTTTADIIETSSDQEISSNHSFQESPKPNVIEKEVNQE
;
A
#
# COMPACT_ATOMS: atom_id res chain seq x y z
N MET A 1 34.70 37.88 4.97
CA MET A 1 33.56 37.66 5.91
C MET A 1 32.22 37.68 5.18
N LEU A 2 32.07 37.03 4.02
CA LEU A 2 30.82 37.07 3.22
C LEU A 2 30.44 35.69 2.65
N GLN A 3 30.61 34.61 3.43
CA GLN A 3 30.20 33.26 3.01
C GLN A 3 29.26 32.52 3.97
N ASN A 4 28.83 33.13 5.09
CA ASN A 4 27.95 32.48 6.07
C ASN A 4 26.48 32.94 6.05
N HIS A 5 26.07 33.84 5.14
CA HIS A 5 24.69 34.37 5.15
C HIS A 5 23.69 33.59 4.28
N ASN A 6 24.13 32.74 3.34
CA ASN A 6 23.22 32.00 2.46
C ASN A 6 22.67 30.71 3.09
N SER A 7 23.41 30.02 3.95
CA SER A 7 22.94 28.81 4.63
C SER A 7 21.86 29.11 5.68
N ASP A 8 22.05 30.16 6.47
CA ASP A 8 21.08 30.56 7.50
C ASP A 8 19.79 31.13 6.88
N SER A 9 19.89 31.86 5.77
CA SER A 9 18.71 32.37 5.03
C SER A 9 17.86 31.26 4.43
N MET A 10 18.49 30.18 3.95
CA MET A 10 17.81 29.05 3.33
C MET A 10 17.15 28.15 4.39
N LEU A 11 17.83 27.89 5.52
CA LEU A 11 17.25 27.20 6.68
C LEU A 11 16.06 27.96 7.28
N LEU A 12 16.15 29.30 7.37
CA LEU A 12 15.07 30.16 7.85
C LEU A 12 13.89 30.28 6.86
N GLN A 13 14.09 29.95 5.58
CA GLN A 13 13.03 29.87 4.57
C GLN A 13 12.35 28.50 4.60
N ASP A 14 13.11 27.40 4.68
CA ASP A 14 12.59 26.04 4.86
C ASP A 14 11.78 25.93 6.17
N ASP A 15 12.27 26.50 7.28
CA ASP A 15 11.55 26.53 8.56
C ASP A 15 10.26 27.37 8.50
N ARG A 16 10.22 28.41 7.65
CA ARG A 16 9.03 29.25 7.46
C ARG A 16 8.00 28.60 6.56
N GLU A 17 8.42 27.95 5.47
CA GLU A 17 7.54 27.17 4.59
C GLU A 17 6.98 25.94 5.31
N MET A 18 7.79 25.27 6.14
CA MET A 18 7.34 24.16 6.98
C MET A 18 6.31 24.62 8.02
N LYS A 19 6.56 25.73 8.74
CA LYS A 19 5.62 26.33 9.72
C LYS A 19 4.25 26.72 9.15
N GLN A 20 4.13 26.80 7.83
CA GLN A 20 2.90 27.17 7.12
C GLN A 20 2.07 25.94 6.72
N LYS A 21 2.64 24.72 6.77
CA LYS A 21 1.94 23.45 6.50
C LYS A 21 1.19 22.98 7.76
N GLY A 22 0.01 22.38 7.57
CA GLY A 22 -0.75 21.78 8.68
C GLY A 22 0.04 20.67 9.38
N LYS A 23 -0.17 20.51 10.69
CA LYS A 23 0.47 19.44 11.49
C LYS A 23 -0.37 18.18 11.49
N VAL A 24 0.28 17.03 11.30
CA VAL A 24 -0.35 15.70 11.25
C VAL A 24 0.44 14.74 12.15
N ILE A 25 -0.28 13.90 12.91
CA ILE A 25 0.31 12.82 13.70
C ILE A 25 -0.04 11.49 13.03
N VAL A 26 0.91 10.56 12.97
CA VAL A 26 0.71 9.22 12.42
C VAL A 26 0.97 8.17 13.50
N CYS A 27 0.03 7.26 13.68
CA CYS A 27 0.15 6.05 14.51
C CYS A 27 0.11 4.80 13.62
N ALA A 28 1.29 4.29 13.28
CA ALA A 28 1.48 3.16 12.36
C ALA A 28 2.05 1.92 13.08
N GLY A 29 1.95 0.74 12.47
CA GLY A 29 2.36 -0.53 13.07
C GLY A 29 1.62 -1.76 12.53
N SER A 30 2.08 -2.95 12.89
CA SER A 30 1.39 -4.20 12.53
C SER A 30 0.06 -4.35 13.29
N THR A 31 -0.87 -5.19 12.83
CA THR A 31 -2.07 -5.50 13.61
C THR A 31 -1.72 -6.14 14.97
N GLY A 32 -2.51 -5.85 16.01
CA GLY A 32 -2.29 -6.36 17.38
C GLY A 32 -1.31 -5.55 18.25
N VAL A 33 -0.66 -4.51 17.72
CA VAL A 33 0.30 -3.70 18.49
C VAL A 33 -0.28 -2.53 19.29
N GLY A 34 -1.60 -2.27 19.20
CA GLY A 34 -2.26 -1.23 19.99
C GLY A 34 -2.27 0.18 19.39
N LYS A 35 -2.13 0.34 18.08
CA LYS A 35 -2.17 1.64 17.37
C LYS A 35 -3.42 2.46 17.68
N SER A 36 -4.60 1.85 17.59
CA SER A 36 -5.87 2.52 17.87
C SER A 36 -5.95 3.00 19.31
N ALA A 37 -5.45 2.19 20.26
CA ALA A 37 -5.41 2.59 21.66
C ALA A 37 -4.46 3.78 21.91
N LEU A 38 -3.34 3.87 21.18
CA LEU A 38 -2.47 5.04 21.24
C LEU A 38 -3.15 6.26 20.59
N ALA A 39 -3.72 6.12 19.41
CA ALA A 39 -4.40 7.22 18.69
C ALA A 39 -5.55 7.80 19.52
N LEU A 40 -6.40 6.94 20.11
CA LEU A 40 -7.46 7.34 21.03
C LEU A 40 -6.91 8.03 22.27
N HIS A 41 -5.84 7.51 22.87
CA HIS A 41 -5.22 8.14 24.03
C HIS A 41 -4.71 9.55 23.69
N LEU A 42 -3.99 9.71 22.58
CA LEU A 42 -3.52 11.02 22.12
C LEU A 42 -4.68 11.98 21.86
N ALA A 43 -5.73 11.53 21.16
CA ALA A 43 -6.90 12.34 20.86
C ALA A 43 -7.62 12.81 22.13
N ARG A 44 -7.88 11.89 23.08
CA ARG A 44 -8.46 12.21 24.39
C ARG A 44 -7.65 13.26 25.14
N MET A 45 -6.33 13.08 25.19
CA MET A 45 -5.45 13.98 25.93
C MET A 45 -5.31 15.34 25.24
N ILE A 46 -5.38 15.41 23.91
CA ILE A 46 -5.41 16.68 23.18
C ILE A 46 -6.74 17.40 23.43
N ASN A 47 -7.87 16.69 23.36
CA ASN A 47 -9.21 17.27 23.56
C ASN A 47 -9.49 17.68 25.01
N SER A 48 -8.84 17.05 25.99
CA SER A 48 -9.03 17.33 27.42
C SER A 48 -8.14 18.46 27.96
N ASN A 49 -7.15 18.94 27.19
CA ASN A 49 -6.28 20.02 27.68
C ASN A 49 -7.04 21.36 27.63
N ASN A 50 -7.41 21.86 28.81
CA ASN A 50 -8.13 23.12 28.99
C ASN A 50 -7.27 24.38 28.78
N ASP A 51 -5.96 24.23 28.52
CA ASP A 51 -5.04 25.35 28.21
C ASP A 51 -5.22 25.86 26.76
N HIS A 52 -6.48 26.05 26.33
CA HIS A 52 -6.84 26.58 25.02
C HIS A 52 -6.38 28.03 24.81
N GLU A 53 -5.96 28.72 25.87
CA GLU A 53 -5.47 30.10 25.78
C GLU A 53 -4.06 30.20 25.17
N ASN A 54 -3.25 29.13 25.22
CA ASN A 54 -1.86 29.12 24.72
C ASN A 54 -1.55 28.04 23.67
N MET A 55 -2.48 27.11 23.39
CA MET A 55 -2.30 26.09 22.35
C MET A 55 -2.98 26.49 21.04
N LYS A 56 -2.24 26.40 19.93
CA LYS A 56 -2.76 26.63 18.57
C LYS A 56 -3.89 25.66 18.19
N PHE A 57 -3.90 24.44 18.74
CA PHE A 57 -4.84 23.38 18.38
C PHE A 57 -5.90 23.17 19.46
N LYS A 58 -7.16 23.04 19.04
CA LYS A 58 -8.33 22.93 19.94
C LYS A 58 -8.75 21.49 20.22
N SER A 59 -8.54 20.60 19.26
CA SER A 59 -8.92 19.18 19.37
C SER A 59 -8.14 18.34 18.36
N ALA A 60 -8.39 17.03 18.36
CA ALA A 60 -7.86 16.08 17.42
C ALA A 60 -8.94 15.10 16.94
N SER A 61 -8.84 14.69 15.67
CA SER A 61 -9.73 13.71 15.03
C SER A 61 -8.91 12.57 14.44
N ILE A 62 -9.43 11.35 14.51
CA ILE A 62 -8.74 10.14 14.05
C ILE A 62 -9.09 9.87 12.59
N ILE A 63 -8.06 9.68 11.76
CA ILE A 63 -8.18 9.39 10.33
C ILE A 63 -7.84 7.92 10.12
N ASN A 64 -8.84 7.10 9.79
CA ASN A 64 -8.61 5.67 9.60
C ASN A 64 -7.80 5.40 8.32
N ALA A 65 -6.68 4.69 8.46
CA ALA A 65 -5.83 4.21 7.37
C ALA A 65 -5.79 2.67 7.29
N ASP A 66 -6.90 1.99 7.60
CA ASP A 66 -7.12 0.57 7.34
C ASP A 66 -8.19 0.37 6.25
N VAL A 67 -7.80 -0.23 5.12
CA VAL A 67 -8.69 -0.40 3.94
C VAL A 67 -9.96 -1.16 4.31
N MET A 68 -9.88 -2.15 5.21
CA MET A 68 -11.04 -2.96 5.55
C MET A 68 -12.03 -2.20 6.43
N GLN A 69 -11.55 -1.25 7.25
CA GLN A 69 -12.39 -0.46 8.16
C GLN A 69 -13.15 0.66 7.46
N ILE A 70 -12.74 1.04 6.25
CA ILE A 70 -13.44 2.05 5.42
C ILE A 70 -14.82 1.57 4.98
N TYR A 71 -14.98 0.26 4.80
CA TYR A 71 -16.20 -0.35 4.32
C TYR A 71 -17.24 -0.54 5.41
N GLU A 72 -18.54 -0.36 5.11
CA GLU A 72 -19.67 -0.64 5.97
C GLU A 72 -19.78 -2.15 6.31
N GLY A 73 -20.37 -2.47 7.45
CA GLY A 73 -20.57 -3.85 7.91
C GLY A 73 -19.33 -4.49 8.53
N LEU A 74 -19.48 -5.70 9.05
CA LEU A 74 -18.40 -6.49 9.67
C LEU A 74 -17.54 -5.73 10.72
N PRO A 75 -18.11 -4.92 11.65
CA PRO A 75 -17.34 -4.15 12.63
C PRO A 75 -16.41 -4.98 13.52
N ILE A 76 -16.82 -6.18 13.96
CA ILE A 76 -16.01 -7.05 14.81
C ILE A 76 -14.88 -7.67 13.98
N THR A 77 -15.22 -8.26 12.83
CA THR A 77 -14.27 -8.89 11.89
C THR A 77 -13.18 -7.92 11.46
N THR A 78 -13.54 -6.68 11.14
CA THR A 78 -12.61 -5.63 10.71
C THR A 78 -12.00 -4.84 11.87
N ASN A 79 -12.38 -5.17 13.11
CA ASN A 79 -11.88 -4.55 14.35
C ASN A 79 -12.04 -3.01 14.32
N LYS A 80 -13.21 -2.53 13.88
CA LYS A 80 -13.55 -1.10 13.91
C LYS A 80 -13.59 -0.58 15.35
N PRO A 81 -13.40 0.74 15.56
CA PRO A 81 -13.71 1.37 16.82
C PRO A 81 -15.14 1.04 17.28
N SER A 82 -15.32 0.87 18.58
CA SER A 82 -16.63 0.70 19.19
C SER A 82 -17.48 1.96 19.07
N GLU A 83 -18.79 1.82 19.17
CA GLU A 83 -19.71 2.97 19.13
C GLU A 83 -19.38 4.02 20.20
N SER A 84 -18.99 3.59 21.41
CA SER A 84 -18.54 4.51 22.46
C SER A 84 -17.27 5.28 22.08
N GLU A 85 -16.33 4.66 21.36
CA GLU A 85 -15.11 5.34 20.89
C GLU A 85 -15.41 6.31 19.76
N LEU A 86 -16.36 5.98 18.88
CA LEU A 86 -16.83 6.86 17.79
C LEU A 86 -17.59 8.08 18.30
N GLN A 87 -18.35 7.92 19.39
CA GLN A 87 -19.06 9.02 20.06
C GLN A 87 -18.13 9.92 20.86
N GLU A 88 -17.03 9.37 21.38
CA GLU A 88 -16.09 10.11 22.21
C GLU A 88 -15.13 10.97 21.38
N ILE A 89 -14.60 10.43 20.29
CA ILE A 89 -13.61 11.10 19.43
C ILE A 89 -14.10 11.05 17.98
N GLU A 90 -14.05 12.17 17.28
CA GLU A 90 -14.37 12.24 15.85
C GLU A 90 -13.44 11.30 15.05
N HIS A 91 -14.04 10.36 14.31
CA HIS A 91 -13.34 9.45 13.40
C HIS A 91 -13.80 9.68 11.97
N HIS A 92 -12.86 9.66 11.04
CA HIS A 92 -13.13 9.73 9.60
C HIS A 92 -12.69 8.43 8.91
N PHE A 93 -13.37 8.12 7.80
CA PHE A 93 -13.14 6.95 6.96
C PHE A 93 -13.38 5.61 7.67
N VAL A 94 -14.36 5.54 8.58
CA VAL A 94 -14.78 4.31 9.25
C VAL A 94 -16.20 3.95 8.82
N GLY A 95 -16.36 2.87 8.06
CA GLY A 95 -17.67 2.39 7.62
C GLY A 95 -18.39 3.27 6.60
N GLU A 96 -17.72 4.26 6.02
CA GLU A 96 -18.33 5.28 5.15
C GLU A 96 -18.58 4.82 3.71
N LYS A 97 -17.96 3.72 3.27
CA LYS A 97 -18.07 3.22 1.89
C LYS A 97 -18.85 1.91 1.87
N GLN A 98 -19.64 1.69 0.83
CA GLN A 98 -20.45 0.49 0.70
C GLN A 98 -19.59 -0.79 0.75
N GLY A 99 -19.89 -1.70 1.66
CA GLY A 99 -19.01 -2.84 1.94
C GLY A 99 -19.03 -3.96 0.90
N VAL A 100 -20.20 -4.22 0.30
CA VAL A 100 -20.36 -5.19 -0.79
C VAL A 100 -20.36 -4.44 -2.11
N VAL A 101 -19.26 -4.57 -2.85
CA VAL A 101 -19.07 -3.90 -4.14
C VAL A 101 -18.96 -4.95 -5.23
N SER A 102 -19.91 -4.92 -6.17
CA SER A 102 -19.97 -5.84 -7.32
C SER A 102 -19.05 -5.40 -8.46
N ASP A 103 -18.89 -4.09 -8.66
CA ASP A 103 -18.07 -3.49 -9.71
C ASP A 103 -16.74 -2.96 -9.14
N ARG A 104 -15.61 -3.45 -9.67
CA ARG A 104 -14.27 -2.98 -9.28
C ARG A 104 -14.10 -1.46 -9.47
N ALA A 105 -14.77 -0.85 -10.46
CA ALA A 105 -14.68 0.59 -10.70
C ALA A 105 -15.26 1.43 -9.53
N GLN A 106 -16.07 0.82 -8.68
CA GLN A 106 -16.68 1.45 -7.51
C GLN A 106 -15.85 1.24 -6.23
N LEU A 107 -14.71 0.54 -6.31
CA LEU A 107 -13.85 0.32 -5.16
C LEU A 107 -13.20 1.63 -4.70
N TYR A 108 -13.11 1.78 -3.39
CA TYR A 108 -12.45 2.92 -2.79
C TYR A 108 -10.93 2.77 -2.86
N THR A 109 -10.32 3.46 -3.81
CA THR A 109 -8.88 3.35 -4.09
C THR A 109 -8.04 4.26 -3.21
N VAL A 110 -6.72 4.07 -3.23
CA VAL A 110 -5.78 4.97 -2.57
C VAL A 110 -5.85 6.41 -3.10
N LEU A 111 -6.25 6.61 -4.37
CA LEU A 111 -6.37 7.95 -4.94
C LEU A 111 -7.58 8.67 -4.38
N ASN A 112 -8.71 7.95 -4.23
CA ASN A 112 -9.88 8.46 -3.54
C ASN A 112 -9.50 8.83 -2.10
N TYR A 113 -8.82 7.92 -1.39
CA TYR A 113 -8.35 8.18 -0.02
C TYR A 113 -7.43 9.40 0.10
N LYS A 114 -6.42 9.52 -0.77
CA LYS A 114 -5.51 10.69 -0.81
C LYS A 114 -6.30 11.98 -1.02
N LYS A 115 -7.16 12.01 -2.04
CA LYS A 115 -7.96 13.19 -2.38
C LYS A 115 -8.87 13.58 -1.20
N ASP A 116 -9.66 12.64 -0.70
CA ASP A 116 -10.64 12.89 0.36
C ASP A 116 -9.94 13.31 1.66
N CYS A 117 -8.80 12.72 2.01
CA CYS A 117 -8.01 13.16 3.18
C CYS A 117 -7.50 14.59 3.02
N HIS A 118 -6.93 14.95 1.87
CA HIS A 118 -6.46 16.31 1.64
C HIS A 118 -7.60 17.31 1.67
N GLU A 119 -8.73 16.99 1.05
CA GLU A 119 -9.93 17.83 1.07
C GLU A 119 -10.42 18.04 2.50
N LEU A 120 -10.55 16.98 3.29
CA LEU A 120 -10.90 17.03 4.71
C LEU A 120 -9.91 17.89 5.53
N PHE A 121 -8.61 17.69 5.33
CA PHE A 121 -7.59 18.38 6.13
C PHE A 121 -7.57 19.89 5.84
N GLU A 122 -7.49 20.26 4.56
CA GLU A 122 -7.37 21.66 4.13
C GLU A 122 -8.66 22.44 4.26
N GLN A 123 -9.80 21.81 3.92
CA GLN A 123 -11.07 22.52 3.85
C GLN A 123 -11.80 22.57 5.19
N ASP A 124 -11.49 21.67 6.12
CA ASP A 124 -12.17 21.56 7.42
C ASP A 124 -11.20 21.51 8.62
N LEU A 125 -10.47 20.42 8.82
CA LEU A 125 -9.76 20.16 10.09
C LEU A 125 -8.76 21.27 10.45
N PHE A 126 -7.92 21.69 9.52
CA PHE A 126 -6.94 22.76 9.79
C PHE A 126 -7.60 24.12 10.04
N LYS A 127 -8.75 24.41 9.42
CA LYS A 127 -9.48 25.67 9.66
C LYS A 127 -10.13 25.71 11.04
N ARG A 128 -10.49 24.55 11.58
CA ARG A 128 -11.03 24.38 12.94
C ARG A 128 -9.95 24.20 14.01
N ASP A 129 -8.67 24.31 13.65
CA ASP A 129 -7.52 24.03 14.52
C ASP A 129 -7.54 22.60 15.09
N VAL A 130 -7.99 21.64 14.30
CA VAL A 130 -8.08 20.21 14.66
C VAL A 130 -6.89 19.45 14.09
N VAL A 131 -6.21 18.69 14.94
CA VAL A 131 -5.06 17.87 14.54
C VAL A 131 -5.54 16.53 13.96
N PRO A 132 -5.22 16.20 12.70
CA PRO A 132 -5.47 14.87 12.17
C PRO A 132 -4.49 13.85 12.76
N ILE A 133 -5.02 12.78 13.36
CA ILE A 133 -4.25 11.63 13.82
C ILE A 133 -4.54 10.44 12.89
N ILE A 134 -3.64 10.20 11.94
CA ILE A 134 -3.76 9.08 11.01
C ILE A 134 -3.42 7.78 11.74
N CYS A 135 -4.35 6.84 11.82
CA CYS A 135 -4.17 5.56 12.50
C CYS A 135 -4.53 4.39 11.57
N GLY A 136 -3.60 3.47 11.35
CA GLY A 136 -3.92 2.29 10.54
C GLY A 136 -2.75 1.36 10.26
N GLY A 137 -3.06 0.21 9.67
CA GLY A 137 -2.09 -0.80 9.22
C GLY A 137 -1.75 -0.72 7.74
N THR A 138 -2.46 0.10 6.95
CA THR A 138 -2.26 0.20 5.50
C THR A 138 -1.27 1.31 5.19
N ASN A 139 0.01 0.97 5.25
CA ASN A 139 1.09 1.92 5.01
C ASN A 139 0.98 2.67 3.70
N TYR A 140 0.48 2.00 2.66
CA TYR A 140 0.31 2.62 1.36
C TYR A 140 -0.64 3.83 1.41
N TYR A 141 -1.69 3.76 2.23
CA TYR A 141 -2.65 4.86 2.44
C TYR A 141 -2.05 5.96 3.31
N ILE A 142 -1.31 5.60 4.35
CA ILE A 142 -0.58 6.58 5.16
C ILE A 142 0.38 7.39 4.29
N GLN A 143 1.14 6.70 3.43
CA GLN A 143 2.16 7.32 2.59
C GLN A 143 1.59 8.18 1.48
N SER A 144 0.43 7.81 0.93
CA SER A 144 -0.23 8.64 -0.07
C SER A 144 -0.68 10.00 0.48
N VAL A 145 -0.90 10.10 1.79
CA VAL A 145 -1.35 11.35 2.44
C VAL A 145 -0.19 12.21 2.91
N ILE A 146 0.85 11.62 3.52
CA ILE A 146 1.94 12.41 4.13
C ILE A 146 3.00 12.90 3.11
N PHE A 147 3.09 12.26 1.94
CA PHE A 147 4.04 12.62 0.89
C PHE A 147 3.33 13.16 -0.33
N ASP A 148 3.87 14.22 -0.93
CA ASP A 148 3.21 14.96 -2.01
C ASP A 148 3.06 14.12 -3.29
N GLN A 149 4.12 13.39 -3.68
CA GLN A 149 4.18 12.62 -4.93
C GLN A 149 4.34 11.10 -4.76
N TYR A 150 4.11 10.54 -3.58
CA TYR A 150 4.35 9.11 -3.32
C TYR A 150 3.57 8.15 -4.24
N LEU A 151 2.47 8.62 -4.84
CA LEU A 151 1.65 7.82 -5.75
C LEU A 151 2.17 7.74 -7.19
N ILE A 152 3.30 8.35 -7.52
CA ILE A 152 3.73 8.39 -8.91
C ILE A 152 4.54 7.14 -9.26
N GLY A 153 3.99 6.34 -10.17
CA GLY A 153 4.39 4.97 -10.51
C GLY A 153 3.47 3.90 -9.91
N THR A 154 2.73 4.18 -8.82
CA THR A 154 1.85 3.18 -8.20
C THR A 154 0.37 3.54 -8.17
N ALA A 155 -0.03 4.81 -8.12
CA ALA A 155 -1.44 5.16 -8.17
C ALA A 155 -1.94 6.32 -9.02
N GLU A 156 -1.18 7.37 -9.34
CA GLU A 156 -1.77 8.45 -10.17
C GLU A 156 -2.12 7.98 -11.60
N GLU A 157 -1.53 6.88 -12.06
CA GLU A 157 -1.93 6.10 -13.25
C GLU A 157 -2.81 4.88 -12.93
N SER A 158 -3.02 4.53 -11.65
CA SER A 158 -3.84 3.38 -11.24
C SER A 158 -5.33 3.64 -11.24
N ASN A 159 -5.79 4.86 -11.57
CA ASN A 159 -7.21 5.15 -11.73
C ASN A 159 -7.90 4.35 -12.86
N GLY A 160 -7.16 3.48 -13.58
CA GLY A 160 -7.74 2.42 -14.41
C GLY A 160 -7.08 1.04 -14.28
N LEU A 161 -6.09 0.85 -13.37
CA LEU A 161 -5.19 -0.31 -13.40
C LEU A 161 -4.86 -0.94 -12.03
N GLU A 162 -5.81 -0.97 -11.09
CA GLU A 162 -6.14 -2.25 -10.44
C GLU A 162 -7.00 -3.06 -11.43
N TYR A 163 -6.44 -3.29 -12.63
CA TYR A 163 -7.15 -3.90 -13.75
C TYR A 163 -7.54 -5.31 -13.36
N ASN A 164 -8.84 -5.61 -13.52
CA ASN A 164 -9.37 -6.81 -14.18
C ASN A 164 -8.27 -7.89 -14.30
N GLU A 165 -8.26 -8.89 -13.44
CA GLU A 165 -8.89 -10.15 -13.83
C GLU A 165 -9.44 -10.90 -12.62
N THR A 166 -10.49 -11.65 -12.93
CA THR A 166 -10.92 -12.81 -12.16
C THR A 166 -9.94 -13.94 -12.42
N LYS A 167 -9.84 -14.93 -11.53
CA LYS A 167 -9.19 -16.22 -11.87
C LYS A 167 -9.78 -16.93 -13.12
N LYS A 168 -10.85 -16.41 -13.74
CA LYS A 168 -11.43 -16.98 -14.98
C LYS A 168 -10.69 -16.53 -16.24
N ASP A 169 -9.79 -15.57 -16.17
CA ASP A 169 -9.10 -15.03 -17.35
C ASP A 169 -7.68 -15.60 -17.53
N GLU A 170 -7.26 -16.56 -16.69
CA GLU A 170 -5.93 -17.21 -16.77
C GLU A 170 -5.67 -17.87 -18.15
N ASP A 171 -6.71 -18.07 -18.99
CA ASP A 171 -6.64 -18.64 -20.34
C ASP A 171 -6.94 -17.65 -21.48
N SER A 172 -7.15 -16.36 -21.22
CA SER A 172 -7.38 -15.38 -22.30
C SER A 172 -6.10 -15.17 -23.14
N GLU A 173 -6.21 -15.18 -24.47
CA GLU A 173 -5.07 -14.93 -25.39
C GLU A 173 -4.38 -13.58 -25.12
N ASP A 174 -5.10 -12.62 -24.54
CA ASP A 174 -4.63 -11.29 -24.16
C ASP A 174 -3.66 -11.25 -22.97
N LEU A 175 -3.56 -12.29 -22.14
CA LEU A 175 -2.56 -12.35 -21.06
C LEU A 175 -1.19 -12.84 -21.54
N LYS A 176 -1.16 -13.60 -22.64
CA LYS A 176 0.09 -14.13 -23.22
C LYS A 176 1.04 -13.03 -23.73
N LYS A 177 0.56 -11.81 -23.99
CA LYS A 177 1.41 -10.66 -24.36
C LYS A 177 2.17 -10.05 -23.17
N TYR A 178 1.70 -10.23 -21.94
CA TYR A 178 2.30 -9.60 -20.75
C TYR A 178 3.29 -10.54 -20.07
N THR A 179 4.39 -10.84 -20.77
CA THR A 179 5.45 -11.72 -20.25
C THR A 179 6.56 -10.95 -19.56
N HIS A 180 7.28 -11.64 -18.67
CA HIS A 180 8.51 -11.11 -18.07
C HIS A 180 9.56 -10.77 -19.14
N GLU A 181 9.61 -11.54 -20.23
CA GLU A 181 10.49 -11.27 -21.38
C GLU A 181 10.14 -9.94 -22.04
N ARG A 182 8.85 -9.67 -22.27
CA ARG A 182 8.39 -8.39 -22.81
C ARG A 182 8.73 -7.22 -21.90
N LEU A 183 8.56 -7.39 -20.59
CA LEU A 183 9.01 -6.37 -19.62
C LEU A 183 10.53 -6.18 -19.67
N LYS A 184 11.31 -7.25 -19.85
CA LYS A 184 12.77 -7.17 -19.94
C LYS A 184 13.24 -6.43 -21.19
N GLU A 185 12.49 -6.49 -22.29
CA GLU A 185 12.74 -5.69 -23.48
C GLU A 185 12.44 -4.20 -23.26
N ILE A 186 11.33 -3.91 -22.58
CA ILE A 186 10.85 -2.53 -22.35
C ILE A 186 11.64 -1.83 -21.24
N ASP A 187 11.73 -2.46 -20.06
CA ASP A 187 12.36 -1.92 -18.86
C ASP A 187 13.18 -3.02 -18.16
N PRO A 188 14.45 -3.24 -18.59
CA PRO A 188 15.32 -4.29 -18.06
C PRO A 188 15.58 -4.16 -16.56
N GLU A 189 15.72 -2.92 -16.08
CA GLU A 189 15.92 -2.62 -14.66
C GLU A 189 14.69 -2.98 -13.84
N SER A 190 13.49 -2.66 -14.34
CA SER A 190 12.25 -3.17 -13.77
C SER A 190 12.18 -4.68 -13.71
N ALA A 191 12.49 -5.34 -14.82
CA ALA A 191 12.37 -6.78 -14.95
C ALA A 191 13.30 -7.52 -13.97
N ALA A 192 14.47 -6.96 -13.65
CA ALA A 192 15.37 -7.52 -12.64
C ALA A 192 14.76 -7.51 -11.23
N LEU A 193 13.90 -6.54 -10.93
CA LEU A 193 13.26 -6.39 -9.62
C LEU A 193 11.97 -7.21 -9.45
N ILE A 194 11.30 -7.58 -10.55
CA ILE A 194 10.03 -8.32 -10.51
C ILE A 194 10.25 -9.80 -10.79
N HIS A 195 9.62 -10.65 -9.97
CA HIS A 195 9.58 -12.08 -10.21
C HIS A 195 8.75 -12.41 -11.46
N PRO A 196 9.18 -13.33 -12.34
CA PRO A 196 8.43 -13.68 -13.56
C PRO A 196 6.96 -14.10 -13.32
N ASN A 197 6.68 -14.72 -12.17
CA ASN A 197 5.32 -15.12 -11.78
C ASN A 197 4.45 -13.98 -11.20
N ASP A 198 5.01 -12.79 -10.98
CA ASP A 198 4.24 -11.62 -10.53
C ASP A 198 3.63 -10.91 -11.75
N ILE A 199 2.77 -11.66 -12.46
CA ILE A 199 2.13 -11.26 -13.72
C ILE A 199 1.43 -9.91 -13.56
N ARG A 200 0.87 -9.63 -12.37
CA ARG A 200 0.20 -8.37 -12.06
C ARG A 200 1.14 -7.17 -12.17
N LYS A 201 2.33 -7.23 -11.56
CA LYS A 201 3.30 -6.13 -11.67
C LYS A 201 3.89 -6.03 -13.07
N ILE A 202 4.08 -7.16 -13.75
CA ILE A 202 4.58 -7.20 -15.13
C ILE A 202 3.61 -6.49 -16.06
N LYS A 203 2.35 -6.93 -16.09
CA LYS A 203 1.26 -6.32 -16.87
C LYS A 203 1.15 -4.82 -16.61
N LYS A 204 1.20 -4.40 -15.34
CA LYS A 204 1.13 -2.98 -14.99
C LYS A 204 2.25 -2.14 -15.58
N ARG A 205 3.50 -2.62 -15.51
CA ARG A 205 4.66 -1.87 -16.05
C ARG A 205 4.63 -1.79 -17.57
N ILE A 206 4.16 -2.85 -18.23
CA ILE A 206 3.96 -2.85 -19.68
C ILE A 206 2.85 -1.87 -20.08
N LEU A 207 1.71 -1.88 -19.38
CA LEU A 207 0.59 -0.96 -19.64
C LEU A 207 0.97 0.51 -19.42
N LEU A 208 1.79 0.80 -18.41
CA LEU A 208 2.37 2.14 -18.21
C LEU A 208 3.16 2.59 -19.45
N TYR A 209 4.05 1.73 -19.92
CA TYR A 209 4.83 2.03 -21.12
C TYR A 209 3.95 2.20 -22.36
N GLU A 210 2.92 1.37 -22.55
CA GLU A 210 1.99 1.50 -23.68
C GLU A 210 1.23 2.82 -23.65
N LYS A 211 0.79 3.27 -22.47
CA LYS A 211 0.01 4.50 -22.29
C LYS A 211 0.86 5.77 -22.42
N GLU A 212 2.02 5.80 -21.78
CA GLU A 212 2.80 7.03 -21.61
C GLU A 212 4.09 7.06 -22.44
N GLN A 213 4.44 5.94 -23.09
CA GLN A 213 5.70 5.76 -23.82
C GLN A 213 6.93 6.05 -22.96
N ARG A 214 6.79 5.91 -21.63
CA ARG A 214 7.83 6.06 -20.63
C ARG A 214 7.94 4.79 -19.80
N VAL A 215 9.17 4.39 -19.50
CA VAL A 215 9.41 3.20 -18.65
C VAL A 215 9.31 3.56 -17.17
N PHE A 216 8.89 2.58 -16.36
CA PHE A 216 8.61 2.78 -14.94
C PHE A 216 9.84 3.30 -14.17
N THR A 217 11.03 2.80 -14.50
CA THR A 217 12.31 3.24 -13.93
C THR A 217 12.62 4.70 -14.23
N GLN A 218 12.39 5.17 -15.46
CA GLN A 218 12.54 6.59 -15.81
C GLN A 218 11.53 7.48 -15.08
N VAL A 219 10.29 7.03 -14.89
CA VAL A 219 9.26 7.78 -14.15
C VAL A 219 9.68 7.96 -12.69
N ILE A 220 10.12 6.87 -12.04
CA ILE A 220 10.66 6.93 -10.66
C ILE A 220 11.87 7.83 -10.58
N ASP A 221 12.85 7.64 -11.47
CA ASP A 221 14.12 8.36 -11.43
C ASP A 221 13.94 9.86 -11.61
N SER A 222 13.05 10.27 -12.52
CA SER A 222 12.70 11.69 -12.71
C SER A 222 12.02 12.34 -11.51
N LYS A 223 11.46 11.56 -10.59
CA LYS A 223 10.66 12.04 -9.44
C LYS A 223 11.26 11.65 -8.09
N LYS A 224 12.49 11.10 -8.06
CA LYS A 224 13.17 10.64 -6.83
C LYS A 224 13.33 11.73 -5.78
N GLU A 225 13.48 12.98 -6.17
CA GLU A 225 13.62 14.13 -5.27
C GLU A 225 12.26 14.65 -4.78
N GLU A 226 11.28 14.80 -5.69
CA GLU A 226 9.93 15.28 -5.38
C GLU A 226 9.07 14.26 -4.60
N GLN A 227 9.31 12.95 -4.76
CA GLN A 227 8.62 11.88 -4.01
C GLN A 227 8.97 11.83 -2.52
N ARG A 228 9.96 12.63 -2.07
CA ARG A 228 10.49 12.61 -0.71
C ARG A 228 10.13 13.84 0.12
N THR A 229 9.37 14.77 -0.43
CA THR A 229 8.92 15.94 0.31
C THR A 229 7.64 15.61 1.08
N LEU A 230 7.63 16.01 2.36
CA LEU A 230 6.43 15.92 3.17
C LEU A 230 5.44 17.01 2.77
N LYS A 231 4.18 16.62 2.63
CA LYS A 231 3.09 17.58 2.37
C LYS A 231 2.68 18.33 3.64
N TYR A 232 2.78 17.66 4.79
CA TYR A 232 2.42 18.17 6.10
C TYR A 232 3.60 18.10 7.07
N GLU A 233 3.65 19.00 8.04
CA GLU A 233 4.50 18.79 9.21
C GLU A 233 4.02 17.50 9.90
N THR A 234 4.85 16.46 9.87
CA THR A 234 4.41 15.11 10.23
C THR A 234 5.20 14.58 11.41
N LEU A 235 4.52 14.12 12.45
CA LEU A 235 5.09 13.30 13.52
C LEU A 235 4.71 11.84 13.31
N PHE A 236 5.69 10.93 13.26
CA PHE A 236 5.44 9.54 12.92
C PHE A 236 5.77 8.61 14.09
N PHE A 237 4.74 8.04 14.71
CA PHE A 237 4.86 6.97 15.68
C PHE A 237 4.72 5.61 15.01
N TYR A 238 5.72 4.76 15.21
CA TYR A 238 5.68 3.36 14.80
C TYR A 238 5.69 2.43 16.00
N LEU A 239 4.64 1.63 16.13
CA LEU A 239 4.53 0.59 17.14
C LEU A 239 4.98 -0.74 16.55
N ALA A 240 6.05 -1.26 17.13
CA ALA A 240 6.68 -2.52 16.77
C ALA A 240 6.42 -3.58 17.83
N CYS A 241 6.54 -4.85 17.44
CA CYS A 241 6.66 -5.97 18.37
C CYS A 241 7.77 -6.90 17.87
N ASP A 242 9.00 -6.70 18.34
CA ASP A 242 10.12 -7.50 17.83
C ASP A 242 10.07 -8.95 18.34
N ASN A 243 9.42 -9.19 19.50
CA ASN A 243 9.15 -10.53 19.99
C ASN A 243 7.91 -11.17 19.34
N ARG A 244 8.17 -12.11 18.42
CA ARG A 244 7.13 -12.87 17.71
C ARG A 244 6.19 -13.67 18.62
N GLY A 245 6.68 -14.15 19.76
CA GLY A 245 5.86 -14.89 20.74
C GLY A 245 4.80 -13.97 21.36
N VAL A 246 5.24 -12.78 21.81
CA VAL A 246 4.35 -11.75 22.36
C VAL A 246 3.32 -11.30 21.31
N LEU A 247 3.75 -11.03 20.07
CA LEU A 247 2.83 -10.66 19.00
C LEU A 247 1.77 -11.73 18.74
N ARG A 248 2.20 -13.00 18.65
CA ARG A 248 1.29 -14.12 18.40
C ARG A 248 0.29 -14.29 19.54
N GLN A 249 0.74 -14.16 20.79
CA GLN A 249 -0.14 -14.24 21.96
C GLN A 249 -1.19 -13.14 21.93
N ARG A 250 -0.79 -11.88 21.71
CA ARG A 250 -1.72 -10.74 21.61
C ARG A 250 -2.75 -10.92 20.50
N ILE A 251 -2.35 -11.46 19.35
CA ILE A 251 -3.26 -11.76 18.24
C ILE A 251 -4.23 -12.88 18.63
N ALA A 252 -3.75 -13.91 19.34
CA ALA A 252 -4.60 -14.99 19.84
C ALA A 252 -5.62 -14.49 20.86
N ASP A 253 -5.18 -13.74 21.86
CA ASP A 253 -6.06 -13.14 22.89
C ASP A 253 -7.12 -12.25 22.24
N ARG A 254 -6.72 -11.43 21.26
CA ARG A 254 -7.66 -10.61 20.49
C ARG A 254 -8.66 -11.45 19.70
N ALA A 255 -8.23 -12.53 19.06
CA ALA A 255 -9.12 -13.39 18.30
C ALA A 255 -10.16 -14.08 19.22
N VAL A 256 -9.76 -14.47 20.43
CA VAL A 256 -10.68 -14.99 21.46
C VAL A 256 -11.68 -13.92 21.87
N GLN A 257 -11.23 -12.70 22.16
CA GLN A 257 -12.12 -11.57 22.48
C GLN A 257 -13.09 -11.25 21.34
N MET A 258 -12.65 -11.33 20.08
CA MET A 258 -13.54 -11.16 18.91
C MET A 258 -14.64 -12.23 18.90
N MET A 259 -14.32 -13.49 19.23
CA MET A 259 -15.30 -14.56 19.32
C MET A 259 -16.31 -14.32 20.45
N GLU A 260 -15.85 -13.85 21.61
CA GLU A 260 -16.70 -13.48 22.75
C GLU A 260 -17.63 -12.30 22.42
N ASN A 261 -17.13 -11.32 21.67
CA ASN A 261 -17.89 -10.16 21.21
C ASN A 261 -18.89 -10.47 20.08
N GLY A 262 -18.98 -11.71 19.62
CA GLY A 262 -19.97 -12.13 18.63
C GLY A 262 -19.48 -12.20 17.18
N LEU A 263 -18.17 -12.33 16.93
CA LEU A 263 -17.61 -12.48 15.57
C LEU A 263 -18.32 -13.57 14.77
N LEU A 264 -18.58 -14.72 15.38
CA LEU A 264 -19.26 -15.83 14.69
C LEU A 264 -20.66 -15.45 14.24
N GLN A 265 -21.41 -14.75 15.09
CA GLN A 265 -22.76 -14.30 14.79
C GLN A 265 -22.75 -13.26 13.65
N GLU A 266 -21.82 -12.30 13.72
CA GLU A 266 -21.64 -11.29 12.68
C GLU A 266 -21.35 -11.92 11.31
N VAL A 267 -20.42 -12.88 11.26
CA VAL A 267 -20.03 -13.56 10.02
C VAL A 267 -21.17 -14.41 9.46
N VAL A 268 -21.94 -15.10 10.31
CA VAL A 268 -23.12 -15.87 9.90
C VAL A 268 -24.20 -14.95 9.34
N THR A 269 -24.58 -13.89 10.06
CA THR A 269 -25.60 -12.93 9.62
C THR A 269 -25.20 -12.25 8.30
N PHE A 270 -23.93 -11.87 8.17
CA PHE A 270 -23.43 -11.31 6.92
C PHE A 270 -23.45 -12.32 5.77
N HIS A 271 -23.09 -13.58 6.03
CA HIS A 271 -23.13 -14.64 5.03
C HIS A 271 -24.56 -14.92 4.54
N GLU A 272 -25.54 -14.99 5.45
CA GLU A 272 -26.95 -15.14 5.11
C GLU A 272 -27.47 -13.97 4.25
N TYR A 273 -27.07 -12.73 4.58
CA TYR A 273 -27.40 -11.56 3.78
C TYR A 273 -26.86 -11.67 2.35
N LEU A 274 -25.60 -12.10 2.20
CA LEU A 274 -25.00 -12.33 0.88
C LEU A 274 -25.74 -13.42 0.11
N PHE A 275 -26.03 -14.55 0.75
CA PHE A 275 -26.70 -15.67 0.12
C PHE A 275 -28.10 -15.29 -0.39
N LYS A 276 -28.90 -14.61 0.44
CA LYS A 276 -30.25 -14.13 0.08
C LYS A 276 -30.25 -13.13 -1.08
N ASN A 277 -29.16 -12.39 -1.26
CA ASN A 277 -29.05 -11.35 -2.28
C ASN A 277 -28.10 -11.76 -3.42
N LYS A 278 -27.72 -13.04 -3.53
CA LYS A 278 -26.77 -13.54 -4.53
C LYS A 278 -27.18 -13.27 -5.98
N ASP A 279 -28.47 -13.23 -6.26
CA ASP A 279 -28.99 -12.94 -7.61
C ASP A 279 -28.96 -11.43 -7.94
N LYS A 280 -28.92 -10.57 -6.92
CA LYS A 280 -28.87 -9.11 -7.05
C LYS A 280 -27.46 -8.55 -6.89
N LEU A 281 -26.61 -9.24 -6.15
CA LEU A 281 -25.24 -8.89 -5.85
C LEU A 281 -24.32 -9.80 -6.66
N SER A 282 -23.53 -9.23 -7.57
CA SER A 282 -22.41 -9.97 -8.15
C SER A 282 -21.33 -10.14 -7.06
N ILE A 283 -21.37 -11.27 -6.35
CA ILE A 283 -20.48 -11.55 -5.22
C ILE A 283 -19.10 -11.96 -5.74
N SER A 284 -18.08 -11.20 -5.36
CA SER A 284 -16.69 -11.57 -5.54
C SER A 284 -15.92 -11.54 -4.23
N PHE A 285 -15.37 -12.68 -3.81
CA PHE A 285 -14.48 -12.78 -2.64
C PHE A 285 -13.09 -12.14 -2.86
N GLU A 286 -12.90 -11.57 -4.05
CA GLU A 286 -11.71 -10.83 -4.42
C GLU A 286 -11.86 -9.32 -4.19
N HIS A 287 -13.01 -8.79 -3.75
CA HIS A 287 -13.19 -7.33 -3.60
C HIS A 287 -13.82 -6.93 -2.26
N GLY A 288 -13.63 -5.65 -1.91
CA GLY A 288 -14.30 -4.98 -0.79
C GLY A 288 -14.10 -5.69 0.55
N VAL A 289 -15.13 -5.63 1.39
CA VAL A 289 -15.10 -6.19 2.75
C VAL A 289 -14.94 -7.72 2.77
N LEU A 290 -15.24 -8.40 1.66
CA LEU A 290 -15.09 -9.86 1.53
C LEU A 290 -13.63 -10.31 1.47
N GLN A 291 -12.69 -9.39 1.27
CA GLN A 291 -11.26 -9.68 1.41
C GLN A 291 -10.79 -9.80 2.87
N SER A 292 -11.60 -9.36 3.84
CA SER A 292 -11.21 -9.29 5.25
C SER A 292 -10.78 -10.65 5.82
N ILE A 293 -9.75 -10.60 6.66
CA ILE A 293 -9.30 -11.73 7.48
C ILE A 293 -10.33 -11.87 8.61
N GLY A 294 -11.00 -13.00 8.68
CA GLY A 294 -12.07 -13.32 9.63
C GLY A 294 -13.39 -13.70 8.95
N TYR A 295 -13.61 -13.33 7.69
CA TYR A 295 -14.72 -13.89 6.90
C TYR A 295 -14.28 -15.16 6.15
N LYS A 296 -13.13 -15.10 5.44
CA LYS A 296 -12.62 -16.21 4.62
C LYS A 296 -12.28 -17.46 5.45
N GLU A 297 -11.76 -17.24 6.65
CA GLU A 297 -11.36 -18.29 7.58
C GLU A 297 -12.55 -19.06 8.14
N PHE A 298 -13.75 -18.47 8.13
CA PHE A 298 -14.99 -19.06 8.61
C PHE A 298 -15.84 -19.71 7.51
N LEU A 299 -15.42 -19.63 6.23
CA LEU A 299 -16.11 -20.30 5.12
C LEU A 299 -16.34 -21.80 5.35
N PRO A 300 -15.42 -22.59 5.94
CA PRO A 300 -15.70 -24.00 6.24
C PRO A 300 -16.88 -24.19 7.21
N TYR A 301 -16.98 -23.34 8.23
CA TYR A 301 -18.09 -23.38 9.19
C TYR A 301 -19.41 -22.95 8.53
N LEU A 302 -19.38 -21.91 7.70
CA LEU A 302 -20.55 -21.39 6.99
C LEU A 302 -21.13 -22.42 6.02
N LYS A 303 -20.28 -23.07 5.22
CA LYS A 303 -20.72 -24.15 4.31
C LYS A 303 -21.37 -25.32 5.05
N TYR A 304 -20.83 -25.68 6.21
CA TYR A 304 -21.42 -26.73 7.03
C TYR A 304 -22.80 -26.32 7.58
N LEU A 305 -23.02 -25.04 7.89
CA LEU A 305 -24.36 -24.56 8.25
C LEU A 305 -25.34 -24.64 7.07
N GLU A 306 -24.90 -24.33 5.85
CA GLU A 306 -25.72 -24.51 4.64
C GLU A 306 -26.12 -25.98 4.47
N GLU A 307 -25.15 -26.90 4.57
CA GLU A 307 -25.39 -28.35 4.44
C GLU A 307 -26.39 -28.89 5.48
N ILE A 308 -26.30 -28.46 6.74
CA ILE A 308 -27.23 -28.91 7.79
C ILE A 308 -28.65 -28.37 7.57
N ASN A 309 -28.78 -27.12 7.13
CA ASN A 309 -30.09 -26.51 6.89
C ASN A 309 -30.87 -27.26 5.80
N ASP A 310 -30.18 -27.87 4.84
CA ASP A 310 -30.78 -28.67 3.78
C ASP A 310 -31.17 -30.09 4.22
N ILE A 311 -30.55 -30.65 5.26
CA ILE A 311 -30.68 -32.08 5.62
C ILE A 311 -31.87 -32.38 6.56
N GLY A 312 -32.44 -31.40 7.27
CA GLY A 312 -33.73 -31.51 7.98
C GLY A 312 -33.88 -32.60 9.08
N ASP A 313 -32.89 -33.46 9.30
CA ASP A 313 -32.99 -34.62 10.19
C ASP A 313 -32.52 -34.26 11.62
N LYS A 314 -33.45 -34.30 12.57
CA LYS A 314 -33.25 -33.88 13.97
C LYS A 314 -32.64 -34.97 14.87
N ASN A 315 -32.32 -36.14 14.31
CA ASN A 315 -31.87 -37.29 15.09
C ASN A 315 -30.35 -37.31 15.38
N GLU A 316 -29.60 -36.31 14.91
CA GLU A 316 -28.13 -36.21 15.07
C GLU A 316 -27.67 -34.89 15.74
N GLU A 317 -28.49 -34.27 16.60
CA GLU A 317 -28.18 -32.98 17.23
C GLU A 317 -26.82 -32.95 17.96
N ASP A 318 -26.46 -34.02 18.68
CA ASP A 318 -25.17 -34.12 19.39
C ASP A 318 -23.97 -34.20 18.44
N ALA A 319 -24.11 -34.94 17.33
CA ALA A 319 -23.06 -35.05 16.32
C ALA A 319 -22.85 -33.73 15.58
N ILE A 320 -23.96 -33.04 15.25
CA ILE A 320 -23.96 -31.70 14.66
C ILE A 320 -23.28 -30.69 15.59
N LEU A 321 -23.65 -30.68 16.87
CA LEU A 321 -23.08 -29.76 17.86
C LEU A 321 -21.58 -29.99 18.04
N LYS A 322 -21.16 -31.26 18.14
CA LYS A 322 -19.74 -31.62 18.21
C LYS A 322 -18.99 -31.11 16.99
N LYS A 323 -19.53 -31.32 15.77
CA LYS A 323 -18.88 -30.89 14.54
C LYS A 323 -18.81 -29.36 14.41
N LYS A 324 -19.86 -28.64 14.82
CA LYS A 324 -19.87 -27.17 14.89
C LYS A 324 -18.75 -26.66 15.79
N ASN A 325 -18.58 -27.25 16.97
CA ASN A 325 -17.52 -26.84 17.90
C ASN A 325 -16.12 -27.11 17.35
N GLU A 326 -15.90 -28.27 16.71
CA GLU A 326 -14.64 -28.58 16.04
C GLU A 326 -14.31 -27.57 14.93
N LEU A 327 -15.28 -27.27 14.06
CA LEU A 327 -15.09 -26.30 12.97
C LEU A 327 -14.87 -24.89 13.51
N LYS A 328 -15.60 -24.48 14.55
CA LYS A 328 -15.41 -23.19 15.22
C LYS A 328 -13.98 -23.03 15.73
N GLN A 329 -13.42 -24.08 16.35
CA GLN A 329 -12.03 -24.07 16.83
C GLN A 329 -11.03 -24.01 15.67
N GLN A 330 -11.24 -24.79 14.60
CA GLN A 330 -10.37 -24.75 13.41
C GLN A 330 -10.39 -23.38 12.72
N CYS A 331 -11.57 -22.76 12.59
CA CYS A 331 -11.72 -21.42 12.03
C CYS A 331 -11.02 -20.36 12.90
N LEU A 332 -11.10 -20.46 14.23
CA LEU A 332 -10.39 -19.58 15.14
C LEU A 332 -8.85 -19.71 14.99
N GLU A 333 -8.33 -20.94 14.91
CA GLU A 333 -6.90 -21.15 14.67
C GLU A 333 -6.47 -20.60 13.30
N SER A 334 -7.31 -20.76 12.28
CA SER A 334 -7.08 -20.20 10.95
C SER A 334 -7.03 -18.67 10.97
N LEU A 335 -7.97 -18.02 11.69
CA LEU A 335 -7.99 -16.57 11.93
C LEU A 335 -6.69 -16.10 12.58
N ILE A 336 -6.27 -16.73 13.68
CA ILE A 336 -5.03 -16.39 14.38
C ILE A 336 -3.82 -16.49 13.44
N ASN A 337 -3.73 -17.59 12.69
CA ASN A 337 -2.63 -17.81 11.76
C ASN A 337 -2.64 -16.83 10.58
N GLY A 338 -3.81 -16.50 10.03
CA GLY A 338 -4.01 -15.53 8.96
C GLY A 338 -3.60 -14.13 9.40
N THR A 339 -4.10 -13.67 10.55
CA THR A 339 -3.75 -12.38 11.13
C THR A 339 -2.25 -12.28 11.47
N PHE A 340 -1.65 -13.35 12.01
CA PHE A 340 -0.21 -13.36 12.31
C PHE A 340 0.67 -13.28 11.05
N LYS A 341 0.29 -13.99 9.97
CA LYS A 341 0.98 -13.89 8.67
C LYS A 341 0.89 -12.47 8.12
N TYR A 342 -0.28 -11.83 8.23
CA TYR A 342 -0.48 -10.45 7.81
C TYR A 342 0.38 -9.46 8.63
N ALA A 343 0.39 -9.58 9.95
CA ALA A 343 1.22 -8.77 10.84
C ALA A 343 2.71 -8.87 10.47
N LYS A 344 3.21 -10.08 10.22
CA LYS A 344 4.60 -10.31 9.78
C LYS A 344 4.90 -9.65 8.44
N LYS A 345 3.94 -9.66 7.50
CA LYS A 345 4.09 -8.99 6.20
C LYS A 345 4.22 -7.48 6.38
N GLN A 346 3.41 -6.88 7.27
CA GLN A 346 3.51 -5.46 7.62
C GLN A 346 4.88 -5.12 8.24
N GLU A 347 5.36 -5.90 9.22
CA GLU A 347 6.68 -5.69 9.83
C GLU A 347 7.83 -5.83 8.83
N THR A 348 7.75 -6.82 7.95
CA THR A 348 8.76 -7.02 6.90
C THR A 348 8.81 -5.81 5.98
N TRP A 349 7.63 -5.28 5.61
CA TRP A 349 7.53 -4.07 4.82
C TRP A 349 8.17 -2.88 5.54
N TYR A 350 7.87 -2.66 6.82
CA TYR A 350 8.46 -1.55 7.58
C TYR A 350 9.98 -1.65 7.68
N ARG A 351 10.49 -2.84 8.05
CA ARG A 351 11.94 -3.10 8.13
C ARG A 351 12.62 -2.87 6.79
N SER A 352 12.04 -3.36 5.69
CA SER A 352 12.60 -3.22 4.34
C SER A 352 12.53 -1.78 3.81
N SER A 353 11.42 -1.07 4.07
CA SER A 353 11.21 0.31 3.64
C SER A 353 12.15 1.28 4.36
N TRP A 354 12.45 1.05 5.64
CA TRP A 354 13.37 1.88 6.42
C TRP A 354 14.84 1.53 6.21
N ALA A 355 15.19 0.24 6.14
CA ALA A 355 16.58 -0.19 5.95
C ALA A 355 17.18 0.27 4.60
N ASN A 356 16.33 0.54 3.61
CA ASN A 356 16.74 1.01 2.29
C ASN A 356 16.68 2.53 2.12
N SER A 357 16.48 3.30 3.20
CA SER A 357 16.30 4.76 3.16
C SER A 357 15.26 5.25 2.14
N LYS A 358 14.29 4.38 1.79
CA LYS A 358 13.23 4.69 0.81
C LYS A 358 12.21 5.68 1.36
N LEU A 359 12.22 5.88 2.68
CA LEU A 359 11.38 6.83 3.37
C LEU A 359 12.27 7.90 4.00
N PRO A 360 12.08 9.19 3.64
CA PRO A 360 12.85 10.29 4.19
C PRO A 360 12.53 10.58 5.66
N LEU A 361 11.62 9.82 6.28
CA LEU A 361 11.20 9.97 7.69
C LEU A 361 12.37 9.90 8.68
N VAL A 362 13.30 8.96 8.47
CA VAL A 362 14.49 8.78 9.34
C VAL A 362 15.48 9.93 9.15
N LYS A 363 15.70 10.34 7.89
CA LYS A 363 16.56 11.48 7.53
C LYS A 363 16.06 12.80 8.12
N GLN A 364 14.75 12.96 8.16
CA GLN A 364 14.08 14.14 8.70
C GLN A 364 13.89 14.09 10.23
N GLY A 365 14.30 13.00 10.90
CA GLY A 365 14.21 12.89 12.36
C GLY A 365 12.78 12.82 12.91
N ILE A 366 11.78 12.50 12.09
CA ILE A 366 10.37 12.53 12.51
C ILE A 366 9.79 11.17 12.93
N LEU A 367 10.60 10.10 12.85
CA LEU A 367 10.18 8.73 13.17
C LEU A 367 10.58 8.31 14.58
N TYR A 368 9.59 7.93 15.37
CA TYR A 368 9.74 7.41 16.73
C TYR A 368 9.21 5.97 16.80
N LYS A 369 10.07 5.03 17.23
CA LYS A 369 9.73 3.60 17.37
C LYS A 369 9.48 3.26 18.83
N PHE A 370 8.30 2.69 19.08
CA PHE A 370 7.97 2.06 20.36
C PHE A 370 7.88 0.55 20.19
N ASP A 371 8.67 -0.21 20.96
CA ASP A 371 8.59 -1.66 20.96
C ASP A 371 7.75 -2.14 22.14
N ILE A 372 6.55 -2.63 21.85
CA ILE A 372 5.60 -3.11 22.88
C ILE A 372 6.07 -4.39 23.57
N SER A 373 7.09 -5.07 23.01
CA SER A 373 7.63 -6.29 23.61
C SER A 373 8.62 -6.02 24.73
N THR A 374 9.13 -4.79 24.82
CA THR A 374 10.12 -4.37 25.81
C THR A 374 9.64 -3.21 26.68
N THR A 375 8.79 -2.34 26.13
CA THR A 375 8.28 -1.17 26.84
C THR A 375 6.80 -1.36 27.25
N PRO A 376 6.44 -1.13 28.52
CA PRO A 376 5.05 -1.15 28.97
C PRO A 376 4.17 -0.15 28.20
N VAL A 377 2.90 -0.52 27.96
CA VAL A 377 1.96 0.28 27.14
C VAL A 377 1.72 1.67 27.73
N ASP A 378 1.66 1.80 29.06
CA ASP A 378 1.41 3.09 29.71
C ASP A 378 2.61 4.03 29.57
N VAL A 379 3.84 3.50 29.60
CA VAL A 379 5.06 4.27 29.32
C VAL A 379 5.07 4.73 27.87
N ILE A 380 4.68 3.86 26.92
CA ILE A 380 4.57 4.24 25.50
C ILE A 380 3.57 5.38 25.32
N LYS A 381 2.40 5.30 25.95
CA LYS A 381 1.35 6.33 25.88
C LYS A 381 1.86 7.68 26.41
N GLU A 382 2.49 7.68 27.58
CA GLU A 382 3.02 8.89 28.22
C GLU A 382 4.16 9.51 27.40
N SER A 383 5.13 8.70 26.95
CA SER A 383 6.23 9.19 26.11
C SER A 383 5.72 9.73 24.77
N ALA A 384 4.78 9.04 24.12
CA ALA A 384 4.18 9.51 22.87
C ALA A 384 3.41 10.82 23.08
N LEU A 385 2.69 10.96 24.19
CA LEU A 385 1.98 12.19 24.53
C LEU A 385 2.94 13.37 24.72
N GLN A 386 4.04 13.18 25.45
CA GLN A 386 5.03 14.22 25.65
C GLN A 386 5.68 14.66 24.33
N ILE A 387 6.04 13.70 23.46
CA ILE A 387 6.58 14.00 22.13
C ILE A 387 5.53 14.76 21.29
N ALA A 388 4.28 14.30 21.30
CA ALA A 388 3.19 14.94 20.56
C ALA A 388 2.93 16.37 21.03
N LYS A 389 2.96 16.64 22.34
CA LYS A 389 2.80 18.00 22.89
C LYS A 389 3.89 18.95 22.39
N HIS A 390 5.17 18.56 22.51
CA HIS A 390 6.28 19.38 22.03
C HIS A 390 6.20 19.62 20.52
N PHE A 391 5.88 18.57 19.76
CA PHE A 391 5.66 18.68 18.32
C PHE A 391 4.54 19.67 17.98
N LEU A 392 3.38 19.58 18.63
CA LEU A 392 2.24 20.46 18.37
C LEU A 392 2.54 21.92 18.76
N GLU A 393 3.25 22.14 19.86
CA GLU A 393 3.69 23.46 20.32
C GLU A 393 4.86 24.03 19.51
N GLY A 394 5.51 23.22 18.67
CA GLY A 394 6.70 23.63 17.90
C GLY A 394 7.94 23.84 18.79
N LYS A 395 7.99 23.14 19.93
CA LYS A 395 9.15 23.10 20.83
C LYS A 395 10.07 21.94 20.46
N GLU A 396 11.34 22.03 20.85
CA GLU A 396 12.26 20.91 20.76
C GLU A 396 11.78 19.75 21.63
N ILE A 397 11.89 18.54 21.09
CA ILE A 397 11.50 17.31 21.81
C ILE A 397 12.59 16.97 22.84
N PRO A 398 12.24 16.57 24.08
CA PRO A 398 13.21 16.23 25.11
C PRO A 398 14.25 15.21 24.64
N GLN A 399 15.53 15.51 24.90
CA GLN A 399 16.67 14.74 24.39
C GLN A 399 16.66 13.28 24.84
N ASP A 400 16.19 13.00 26.05
CA ASP A 400 16.02 11.65 26.59
C ASP A 400 15.01 10.83 25.78
N LEU A 401 13.90 11.43 25.36
CA LEU A 401 12.89 10.79 24.50
C LEU A 401 13.40 10.59 23.08
N VAL A 402 14.17 11.55 22.56
CA VAL A 402 14.85 11.43 21.26
C VAL A 402 15.84 10.26 21.29
N GLU A 403 16.70 10.19 22.30
CA GLU A 403 17.68 9.11 22.45
C GLU A 403 17.03 7.74 22.66
N ALA A 404 15.92 7.68 23.39
CA ALA A 404 15.21 6.44 23.66
C ALA A 404 14.43 5.90 22.46
N TYR A 405 13.76 6.77 21.69
CA TYR A 405 12.73 6.33 20.74
C TYR A 405 12.93 6.79 19.30
N GLN A 406 13.69 7.87 19.04
CA GLN A 406 13.89 8.33 17.67
C GLN A 406 14.72 7.31 16.89
N VAL A 407 14.21 6.91 15.73
CA VAL A 407 14.93 6.00 14.85
C VAL A 407 16.06 6.77 14.18
N LYS A 408 17.31 6.39 14.46
CA LYS A 408 18.50 6.94 13.82
C LYS A 408 18.82 6.18 12.53
N GLU A 409 19.50 6.84 11.58
CA GLU A 409 19.95 6.17 10.37
C GLU A 409 20.86 4.98 10.73
N PRO A 410 20.65 3.80 10.11
CA PRO A 410 21.65 2.76 10.19
C PRO A 410 22.95 3.29 9.56
N HIS A 411 24.08 3.13 10.24
CA HIS A 411 25.39 3.42 9.65
C HIS A 411 25.46 2.78 8.26
N GLN A 412 25.73 3.60 7.24
CA GLN A 412 25.84 3.13 5.86
C GLN A 412 26.76 1.91 5.82
N LYS A 413 26.22 0.75 5.46
CA LYS A 413 27.06 -0.36 5.02
C LYS A 413 27.81 0.13 3.79
N SER A 414 29.10 -0.14 3.73
CA SER A 414 29.96 0.21 2.59
C SER A 414 29.29 -0.16 1.27
N SER A 415 29.49 0.69 0.26
CA SER A 415 28.93 0.64 -1.09
C SER A 415 29.02 -0.72 -1.80
N ASP A 416 29.89 -1.61 -1.32
CA ASP A 416 30.16 -2.92 -1.93
C ASP A 416 29.07 -3.98 -1.67
N GLN A 417 28.10 -3.75 -0.77
CA GLN A 417 27.05 -4.73 -0.46
C GLN A 417 25.67 -4.42 -1.05
N GLN A 418 25.41 -3.19 -1.53
CA GLN A 418 24.10 -2.80 -2.09
C GLN A 418 23.86 -3.31 -3.53
N GLY A 419 24.90 -3.75 -4.23
CA GLY A 419 24.81 -4.15 -5.64
C GLY A 419 24.16 -5.51 -5.91
N ASP A 420 24.05 -6.40 -4.91
CA ASP A 420 23.70 -7.82 -5.13
C ASP A 420 22.30 -8.22 -4.61
N GLU A 421 21.60 -7.35 -3.87
CA GLU A 421 20.25 -7.64 -3.36
C GLU A 421 19.14 -7.44 -4.41
N ASN A 422 19.37 -6.61 -5.42
CA ASN A 422 18.40 -6.33 -6.49
C ASN A 422 18.60 -7.20 -7.74
N LYS A 423 19.56 -8.13 -7.74
CA LYS A 423 19.83 -9.03 -8.86
C LYS A 423 19.01 -10.31 -8.76
N THR A 424 18.56 -10.82 -9.89
CA THR A 424 17.92 -12.14 -9.98
C THR A 424 18.97 -13.23 -10.13
N TYR A 425 18.84 -14.28 -9.33
CA TYR A 425 19.67 -15.48 -9.38
C TYR A 425 18.81 -16.68 -9.74
N TRP A 426 19.18 -17.36 -10.82
CA TRP A 426 18.51 -18.58 -11.24
C TRP A 426 19.15 -19.81 -10.59
N CYS A 427 18.32 -20.73 -10.11
CA CYS A 427 18.77 -22.06 -9.71
C CYS A 427 18.30 -23.09 -10.72
N GLU A 428 19.21 -23.58 -11.56
CA GLU A 428 18.94 -24.63 -12.55
C GLU A 428 18.44 -25.92 -11.89
N LYS A 429 19.05 -26.30 -10.76
CA LYS A 429 18.68 -27.51 -10.00
C LYS A 429 17.22 -27.50 -9.53
N CYS A 430 16.70 -26.31 -9.24
CA CYS A 430 15.36 -26.13 -8.71
C CYS A 430 14.37 -25.53 -9.70
N ASN A 431 14.84 -25.16 -10.89
CA ASN A 431 14.08 -24.42 -11.89
C ASN A 431 13.32 -23.24 -11.23
N SER A 432 14.05 -22.44 -10.44
CA SER A 432 13.46 -21.39 -9.60
C SER A 432 14.34 -20.13 -9.59
N THR A 433 13.72 -18.96 -9.71
CA THR A 433 14.36 -17.64 -9.62
C THR A 433 14.32 -17.11 -8.18
N HIS A 434 15.41 -16.49 -7.73
CA HIS A 434 15.54 -15.87 -6.41
C HIS A 434 15.96 -14.40 -6.56
N HIS A 435 15.43 -13.50 -5.74
CA HIS A 435 15.78 -12.08 -5.80
C HIS A 435 16.77 -11.74 -4.69
N GLY A 436 17.94 -11.31 -5.09
CA GLY A 436 19.02 -10.98 -4.19
C GLY A 436 19.86 -12.18 -3.77
N TYR A 437 21.15 -11.92 -3.60
CA TYR A 437 22.12 -12.96 -3.28
C TYR A 437 21.82 -13.67 -1.95
N THR A 438 21.22 -12.96 -0.99
CA THR A 438 20.87 -13.49 0.33
C THR A 438 19.77 -14.55 0.25
N GLU A 439 18.69 -14.29 -0.52
CA GLU A 439 17.62 -15.25 -0.75
C GLU A 439 18.13 -16.47 -1.52
N TYR A 440 18.93 -16.22 -2.57
CA TYR A 440 19.56 -17.29 -3.34
C TYR A 440 20.42 -18.19 -2.45
N ARG A 441 21.25 -17.61 -1.57
CA ARG A 441 22.06 -18.38 -0.61
C ARG A 441 21.21 -19.14 0.40
N ALA A 442 20.12 -18.56 0.89
CA ALA A 442 19.18 -19.25 1.78
C ALA A 442 18.52 -20.44 1.05
N HIS A 443 18.15 -20.25 -0.22
CA HIS A 443 17.63 -21.31 -1.08
C HIS A 443 18.63 -22.45 -1.26
N LEU A 444 19.90 -22.16 -1.60
CA LEU A 444 20.95 -23.18 -1.74
C LEU A 444 21.12 -24.02 -0.46
N LYS A 445 20.91 -23.39 0.70
CA LYS A 445 20.98 -24.06 2.01
C LYS A 445 19.70 -24.83 2.38
N SER A 446 18.58 -24.59 1.69
CA SER A 446 17.28 -25.16 2.01
C SER A 446 17.24 -26.68 1.82
N ARG A 447 16.43 -27.35 2.66
CA ARG A 447 16.22 -28.81 2.56
C ARG A 447 15.67 -29.23 1.19
N LEU A 448 14.84 -28.39 0.57
CA LEU A 448 14.26 -28.64 -0.75
C LEU A 448 15.31 -28.62 -1.85
N HIS A 449 16.21 -27.63 -1.84
CA HIS A 449 17.32 -27.55 -2.79
C HIS A 449 18.31 -28.71 -2.63
N LYS A 450 18.62 -29.08 -1.37
CA LYS A 450 19.51 -30.21 -1.07
C LYS A 450 18.91 -31.56 -1.48
N LYS A 451 17.59 -31.75 -1.40
CA LYS A 451 16.90 -33.00 -1.75
C LYS A 451 16.72 -33.24 -3.26
N ARG A 452 16.70 -32.20 -4.09
CA ARG A 452 16.63 -32.36 -5.56
C ARG A 452 17.95 -32.95 -6.07
N LYS A 453 17.91 -33.89 -7.02
CA LYS A 453 19.12 -34.40 -7.72
C LYS A 453 19.38 -33.53 -8.96
N ASN A 454 20.65 -33.34 -9.34
CA ASN A 454 20.99 -32.60 -10.56
C ASN A 454 20.31 -33.30 -11.76
N LYS A 455 19.46 -32.60 -12.50
CA LYS A 455 19.13 -33.02 -13.86
C LYS A 455 20.37 -32.77 -14.70
N SER A 456 20.91 -33.81 -15.31
CA SER A 456 21.92 -33.66 -16.36
C SER A 456 21.33 -32.82 -17.48
N VAL A 457 21.91 -31.66 -17.75
CA VAL A 457 21.58 -30.83 -18.92
C VAL A 457 22.83 -30.79 -19.79
N THR A 458 22.67 -31.23 -21.04
CA THR A 458 23.63 -31.04 -22.13
C THR A 458 23.74 -29.54 -22.42
N PRO A 459 24.95 -28.96 -22.52
CA PRO A 459 25.12 -27.52 -22.69
C PRO A 459 24.70 -27.11 -24.10
N VAL A 460 23.81 -26.13 -24.19
CA VAL A 460 23.63 -25.31 -25.40
C VAL A 460 24.59 -24.13 -25.26
N VAL A 461 25.65 -24.14 -26.06
CA VAL A 461 26.65 -23.06 -26.12
C VAL A 461 26.08 -21.93 -27.00
N ASN A 462 25.92 -20.75 -26.42
CA ASN A 462 25.76 -19.49 -27.14
C ASN A 462 27.09 -18.74 -27.07
N GLU A 463 27.96 -18.96 -28.05
CA GLU A 463 29.20 -18.19 -28.22
C GLU A 463 28.88 -16.84 -28.88
N ARG A 464 28.99 -15.76 -28.09
CA ARG A 464 29.23 -14.42 -28.62
C ARG A 464 30.73 -14.17 -28.56
N ASN A 465 31.38 -14.16 -29.72
CA ASN A 465 32.79 -13.78 -29.86
C ASN A 465 32.99 -12.33 -29.42
N ARG A 466 33.90 -12.13 -28.46
CA ARG A 466 34.66 -10.89 -28.28
C ARG A 466 36.00 -11.08 -29.00
N GLU A 467 36.28 -10.19 -29.93
CA GLU A 467 37.57 -10.04 -30.60
C GLU A 467 38.63 -9.60 -29.59
N ASP A 468 39.74 -10.33 -29.51
CA ASP A 468 40.99 -9.86 -28.91
C ASP A 468 41.96 -9.45 -30.02
N ILE A 469 42.49 -8.25 -29.83
CA ILE A 469 43.52 -7.60 -30.64
C ILE A 469 44.87 -8.27 -30.34
N SER A 470 45.52 -8.84 -31.36
CA SER A 470 46.98 -8.95 -31.37
C SER A 470 47.53 -8.93 -32.80
N GLU A 471 48.54 -8.10 -32.96
CA GLU A 471 49.28 -7.74 -34.17
C GLU A 471 49.76 -8.93 -35.02
N SER A 472 49.72 -8.78 -36.36
CA SER A 472 50.92 -8.50 -37.16
C SER A 472 50.76 -8.86 -38.64
N LYS A 473 51.44 -8.05 -39.47
CA LYS A 473 51.93 -8.29 -40.86
C LYS A 473 51.05 -7.85 -42.04
N ILE A 474 51.42 -6.67 -42.53
CA ILE A 474 51.33 -6.16 -43.90
C ILE A 474 51.98 -7.16 -44.90
N PRO A 475 51.41 -7.37 -46.10
CA PRO A 475 52.01 -6.77 -47.29
C PRO A 475 51.03 -6.24 -48.36
N LYS A 476 51.28 -4.99 -48.77
CA LYS A 476 51.40 -4.44 -50.14
C LYS A 476 50.45 -4.95 -51.27
N GLY A 477 49.73 -4.00 -51.86
CA GLY A 477 49.98 -3.60 -53.25
C GLY A 477 48.81 -3.61 -54.25
N SER A 478 48.79 -2.53 -55.06
CA SER A 478 48.29 -2.35 -56.43
C SER A 478 46.80 -2.07 -56.73
N SER A 479 46.50 -0.78 -56.91
CA SER A 479 46.02 -0.09 -58.14
C SER A 479 44.87 -0.65 -59.00
N SER A 480 43.85 0.20 -59.21
CA SER A 480 43.28 0.66 -60.51
C SER A 480 41.80 1.07 -60.28
N GLU A 481 41.45 2.35 -60.30
CA GLU A 481 40.90 3.10 -61.46
C GLU A 481 39.57 2.57 -62.03
N ASN A 482 38.50 3.36 -61.83
CA ASN A 482 37.53 3.88 -62.84
C ASN A 482 36.30 4.45 -62.09
N GLU A 483 36.01 5.76 -62.15
CA GLU A 483 35.21 6.42 -63.20
C GLU A 483 33.77 5.86 -63.27
N PHE A 484 32.64 6.59 -63.28
CA PHE A 484 32.32 8.02 -63.45
C PHE A 484 30.77 8.18 -63.29
N LEU A 485 30.32 9.45 -63.27
CA LEU A 485 28.97 10.00 -63.60
C LEU A 485 27.83 9.75 -62.58
N THR A 486 27.34 10.74 -61.79
CA THR A 486 26.62 12.00 -62.10
C THR A 486 25.42 11.88 -63.03
N THR A 487 24.21 12.21 -62.54
CA THR A 487 23.38 13.35 -63.03
C THR A 487 22.10 13.52 -62.18
N THR A 488 21.97 14.75 -61.67
CA THR A 488 20.78 15.64 -61.55
C THR A 488 19.58 15.27 -62.46
N THR A 489 18.31 15.64 -62.19
CA THR A 489 17.76 17.02 -62.10
C THR A 489 16.26 16.99 -61.70
N THR A 490 15.79 18.00 -60.94
CA THR A 490 14.53 18.83 -61.00
C THR A 490 13.34 18.42 -61.89
N ALA A 491 12.08 18.87 -61.76
CA ALA A 491 11.25 19.71 -60.86
C ALA A 491 9.80 19.69 -61.45
N ASP A 492 8.90 20.52 -60.90
CA ASP A 492 7.57 20.99 -61.37
C ASP A 492 6.34 20.22 -60.83
N ILE A 493 5.47 20.75 -59.95
CA ILE A 493 4.63 21.99 -59.86
C ILE A 493 3.24 21.82 -60.52
N ILE A 494 2.24 22.45 -59.88
CA ILE A 494 0.86 22.86 -60.26
C ILE A 494 -0.23 22.13 -59.41
N GLU A 495 -0.78 22.69 -58.33
CA GLU A 495 -1.84 23.75 -58.17
C GLU A 495 -3.18 23.38 -58.89
N THR A 496 -4.37 23.28 -58.27
CA THR A 496 -5.21 24.38 -57.73
C THR A 496 -6.62 23.86 -57.32
N SER A 497 -7.18 24.43 -56.22
CA SER A 497 -8.59 24.89 -55.94
C SER A 497 -9.81 23.99 -56.24
N SER A 498 -10.97 24.00 -55.57
CA SER A 498 -11.67 24.97 -54.68
C SER A 498 -12.95 24.35 -54.08
N ASP A 499 -13.30 24.79 -52.87
CA ASP A 499 -14.61 25.16 -52.28
C ASP A 499 -15.91 24.37 -52.55
N GLN A 500 -16.61 24.01 -51.46
CA GLN A 500 -17.95 24.54 -51.15
C GLN A 500 -18.42 24.24 -49.71
N GLU A 501 -18.86 25.30 -49.03
CA GLU A 501 -19.61 25.31 -47.77
C GLU A 501 -21.02 24.72 -47.93
N ILE A 502 -21.55 24.01 -46.91
CA ILE A 502 -22.94 24.13 -46.45
C ILE A 502 -23.00 23.88 -44.92
N SER A 503 -23.69 24.79 -44.23
CA SER A 503 -24.03 24.81 -42.82
C SER A 503 -25.19 23.87 -42.45
N SER A 504 -25.26 23.42 -41.19
CA SER A 504 -26.48 23.54 -40.36
C SER A 504 -26.30 23.02 -38.93
N ASN A 505 -26.88 23.80 -38.04
CA ASN A 505 -27.05 23.66 -36.59
C ASN A 505 -27.61 22.31 -36.14
N HIS A 506 -27.22 21.87 -34.94
CA HIS A 506 -28.21 21.51 -33.91
C HIS A 506 -27.64 21.59 -32.49
N SER A 507 -28.32 22.40 -31.69
CA SER A 507 -28.24 22.59 -30.25
C SER A 507 -28.97 21.47 -29.49
N PHE A 508 -28.43 21.06 -28.34
CA PHE A 508 -29.15 20.37 -27.25
C PHE A 508 -28.45 20.74 -25.93
N GLN A 509 -28.98 21.72 -25.19
CA GLN A 509 -29.97 21.59 -24.11
C GLN A 509 -29.44 20.93 -22.82
N GLU A 510 -29.25 21.81 -21.83
CA GLU A 510 -29.08 21.52 -20.41
C GLU A 510 -30.31 20.82 -19.81
N SER A 511 -30.10 20.07 -18.73
CA SER A 511 -31.15 19.46 -17.91
C SER A 511 -30.63 19.23 -16.47
N PRO A 512 -31.52 19.20 -15.46
CA PRO A 512 -31.33 20.00 -14.23
C PRO A 512 -31.10 19.21 -12.94
N LYS A 513 -30.71 19.96 -11.90
CA LYS A 513 -30.64 19.57 -10.47
C LYS A 513 -31.97 19.02 -9.94
N PRO A 514 -31.98 18.05 -9.01
CA PRO A 514 -33.15 17.75 -8.21
C PRO A 514 -33.19 18.54 -6.90
N ASN A 515 -34.41 18.98 -6.59
CA ASN A 515 -34.83 19.74 -5.43
C ASN A 515 -34.86 18.92 -4.14
N VAL A 516 -34.66 19.68 -3.06
CA VAL A 516 -35.00 19.41 -1.66
C VAL A 516 -36.49 19.08 -1.53
N ILE A 517 -36.81 18.05 -0.73
CA ILE A 517 -38.16 17.82 -0.19
C ILE A 517 -38.03 17.64 1.33
N GLU A 518 -38.49 18.65 2.05
CA GLU A 518 -38.87 18.60 3.46
C GLU A 518 -40.08 17.68 3.64
N LYS A 519 -40.11 16.90 4.74
CA LYS A 519 -41.36 16.38 5.29
C LYS A 519 -41.39 16.55 6.80
N GLU A 520 -42.37 17.35 7.21
CA GLU A 520 -43.00 17.50 8.52
C GLU A 520 -43.27 16.13 9.17
N VAL A 521 -42.94 15.95 10.45
CA VAL A 521 -43.81 16.17 11.63
C VAL A 521 -45.20 15.56 11.44
N ASN A 522 -45.47 14.45 12.13
CA ASN A 522 -46.76 14.25 12.78
C ASN A 522 -46.60 13.35 14.02
N GLN A 523 -47.14 13.88 15.12
CA GLN A 523 -47.45 13.21 16.37
C GLN A 523 -48.70 12.35 16.18
N GLU A 524 -48.69 11.13 16.69
CA GLU A 524 -49.73 10.54 17.56
C GLU A 524 -49.23 9.20 18.13
#